data_AF-A0A8H2RR63-F1
#
_entry.id   AF-A0A8H2RR63-F1
#
_cell.length_a   1.000
_cell.length_b   1.000
_cell.length_c   1.000
_cell.angle_alpha   90.00
_cell.angle_beta   90.00
_cell.angle_gamma   90.00
#
_symmetry.space_group_name_H-M   'P 1'
#
loop_
_entity.id
_entity.type
_entity.pdbx_description
1 polymer ?
#
loop_
_entity_poly.entity_id
_entity_poly.type
_entity_poly.pdbx_seq_one_letter_code
_entity_poly.pdbx_strand_id
1 'polypeptide(L)'
;MSRARTRIEARNKMPEIKPWHEEYTLSDTSPSGLRYLVNGIPSVVAGCPKEPTWPHNESMAQHCIWPRHYSLSVVVGYEGTDLGGFMAWDMQLETVSPWVVREILLEHAEREQQIQLLEQHVQQHLEVA
;
A
#
# COMPACT_ATOMS: atom_id res chain seq x y z
N MET A 1 -9.51 -36.62 -7.02
CA MET A 1 -10.42 -35.93 -6.05
C MET A 1 -9.72 -34.96 -5.09
N SER A 2 -8.39 -34.98 -4.91
CA SER A 2 -7.69 -34.09 -3.97
C SER A 2 -7.63 -32.61 -4.41
N ARG A 3 -7.20 -32.32 -5.64
CA ARG A 3 -7.02 -30.93 -6.14
C ARG A 3 -8.27 -30.05 -6.08
N ALA A 4 -9.45 -30.61 -6.31
CA ALA A 4 -10.70 -29.85 -6.27
C ALA A 4 -11.10 -29.45 -4.84
N ARG A 5 -10.90 -30.33 -3.86
CA ARG A 5 -11.09 -30.03 -2.43
C ARG A 5 -10.13 -28.95 -1.96
N THR A 6 -8.85 -29.06 -2.32
CA THR A 6 -7.83 -28.05 -1.97
C THR A 6 -8.16 -26.67 -2.53
N ARG A 7 -8.76 -26.61 -3.73
CA ARG A 7 -9.15 -25.34 -4.36
C ARG A 7 -10.38 -24.71 -3.69
N ILE A 8 -11.34 -25.51 -3.23
CA ILE A 8 -12.53 -25.03 -2.50
C ILE A 8 -12.12 -24.56 -1.10
N GLU A 9 -11.27 -25.32 -0.41
CA GLU A 9 -10.72 -24.93 0.89
C GLU A 9 -9.92 -23.63 0.79
N ALA A 10 -9.05 -23.49 -0.21
CA ALA A 10 -8.31 -22.25 -0.45
C ALA A 10 -9.22 -21.06 -0.74
N ARG A 11 -10.33 -21.27 -1.46
CA ARG A 11 -11.29 -20.20 -1.79
C ARG A 11 -12.13 -19.75 -0.58
N ASN A 12 -12.28 -20.62 0.41
CA ASN A 12 -13.02 -20.33 1.64
C ASN A 12 -12.12 -19.78 2.76
N LYS A 13 -10.79 -19.75 2.59
CA LYS A 13 -9.90 -19.11 3.55
C LYS A 13 -10.04 -17.60 3.50
N MET A 14 -9.91 -16.97 4.66
CA MET A 14 -9.85 -15.52 4.78
C MET A 14 -8.65 -15.00 3.97
N PRO A 15 -8.82 -13.93 3.16
CA PRO A 15 -7.71 -13.33 2.44
C PRO A 15 -6.69 -12.74 3.41
N GLU A 16 -5.42 -12.81 3.03
CA GLU A 16 -4.35 -12.14 3.76
C GLU A 16 -4.35 -10.65 3.42
N ILE A 17 -4.17 -9.80 4.45
CA ILE A 17 -3.98 -8.36 4.25
C ILE A 17 -2.52 -8.17 3.89
N LYS A 18 -2.29 -7.56 2.73
CA LYS A 18 -0.93 -7.28 2.28
C LYS A 18 -0.33 -6.14 3.08
N PRO A 19 1.00 -6.16 3.31
CA PRO A 19 1.66 -5.02 3.88
C PRO A 19 1.64 -3.84 2.89
N TRP A 20 1.65 -2.62 3.41
CA TRP A 20 1.49 -1.43 2.58
C TRP A 20 2.61 -1.20 1.56
N HIS A 21 3.82 -1.72 1.79
CA HIS A 21 4.91 -1.66 0.80
C HIS A 21 4.68 -2.54 -0.43
N GLU A 22 3.75 -3.51 -0.37
CA GLU A 22 3.33 -4.30 -1.53
C GLU A 22 2.15 -3.65 -2.29
N GLU A 23 1.42 -2.75 -1.64
CA GLU A 23 0.23 -2.10 -2.20
C GLU A 23 0.49 -0.68 -2.71
N TYR A 24 1.49 0.00 -2.14
CA TYR A 24 1.76 1.41 -2.39
C TYR A 24 3.23 1.67 -2.69
N THR A 25 3.48 2.73 -3.45
CA THR A 25 4.83 3.21 -3.74
C THR A 25 4.89 4.74 -3.67
N LEU A 26 6.06 5.25 -3.29
CA LEU A 26 6.35 6.68 -3.23
C LEU A 26 6.40 7.25 -4.66
N SER A 27 5.79 8.42 -4.87
CA SER A 27 5.83 9.08 -6.18
C SER A 27 5.75 10.60 -6.08
N ASP A 28 6.80 11.28 -6.52
CA ASP A 28 6.86 12.75 -6.58
C ASP A 28 5.94 13.34 -7.66
N THR A 29 5.52 12.51 -8.62
CA THR A 29 4.56 12.89 -9.67
C THR A 29 3.11 12.73 -9.23
N SER A 30 2.88 12.15 -8.04
CA SER A 30 1.55 11.99 -7.48
C SER A 30 1.22 13.15 -6.56
N PRO A 31 0.05 13.79 -6.70
CA PRO A 31 -0.35 14.88 -5.81
C PRO A 31 -0.57 14.41 -4.36
N SER A 32 -0.78 13.11 -4.12
CA SER A 32 -0.84 12.52 -2.77
C SER A 32 0.52 12.04 -2.25
N GLY A 33 1.57 12.12 -3.08
CA GLY A 33 2.88 11.54 -2.82
C GLY A 33 2.94 10.01 -2.98
N LEU A 34 1.82 9.36 -3.34
CA LEU A 34 1.69 7.91 -3.39
C LEU A 34 0.98 7.43 -4.66
N ARG A 35 1.35 6.24 -5.13
CA ARG A 35 0.65 5.49 -6.19
C ARG A 35 0.36 4.07 -5.72
N TYR A 36 -0.69 3.46 -6.25
CA TYR A 36 -0.94 2.04 -6.07
C TYR A 36 0.08 1.21 -6.85
N LEU A 37 0.47 0.07 -6.31
CA LEU A 37 1.21 -0.97 -7.00
C LEU A 37 0.25 -2.03 -7.53
N VAL A 38 0.36 -2.32 -8.83
CA VAL A 38 -0.36 -3.44 -9.45
C VAL A 38 0.69 -4.37 -10.03
N ASN A 39 0.81 -5.57 -9.46
CA ASN A 39 1.84 -6.54 -9.82
C ASN A 39 3.27 -5.95 -9.75
N GLY A 40 3.55 -5.13 -8.73
CA GLY A 40 4.85 -4.48 -8.55
C GLY A 40 5.11 -3.28 -9.46
N ILE A 41 4.14 -2.89 -10.30
CA ILE A 41 4.27 -1.75 -11.21
C ILE A 41 3.48 -0.55 -10.66
N PRO A 42 4.09 0.65 -10.55
CA PRO A 42 3.38 1.86 -10.16
C PRO A 42 2.22 2.17 -11.13
N SER A 43 1.03 2.38 -10.57
CA SER A 43 -0.21 2.57 -11.30
C SER A 43 -0.79 3.96 -11.02
N VAL A 44 -2.11 4.05 -10.76
CA VAL A 44 -2.86 5.28 -10.50
C VAL A 44 -2.47 5.93 -9.17
N VAL A 45 -2.76 7.22 -9.06
CA VAL A 45 -2.61 8.01 -7.83
C VAL A 45 -3.36 7.34 -6.69
N ALA A 46 -2.70 7.19 -5.55
CA ALA A 46 -3.32 6.63 -4.37
C ALA A 46 -4.01 7.74 -3.56
N GLY A 47 -5.30 7.53 -3.26
CA GLY A 47 -6.08 8.40 -2.38
C GLY A 47 -7.01 9.35 -3.12
N CYS A 48 -8.01 9.83 -2.39
CA CYS A 48 -9.02 10.77 -2.87
C CYS A 48 -8.83 12.13 -2.20
N PRO A 49 -8.97 13.25 -2.94
CA PRO A 49 -8.93 14.58 -2.33
C PRO A 49 -10.16 14.75 -1.44
N LYS A 50 -9.96 15.13 -0.17
CA LYS A 50 -11.05 15.38 0.80
C LYS A 50 -11.71 16.74 0.58
N GLU A 51 -10.91 17.76 0.30
CA GLU A 51 -11.39 19.13 0.15
C GLU A 51 -10.70 19.79 -1.04
N PRO A 52 -11.46 20.34 -2.01
CA PRO A 52 -10.89 21.26 -2.97
C PRO A 52 -10.57 22.58 -2.25
N THR A 53 -9.36 22.74 -1.72
CA THR A 53 -8.91 24.04 -1.24
C THR A 53 -8.55 24.91 -2.44
N TRP A 54 -9.26 26.03 -2.57
CA TRP A 54 -8.92 27.06 -3.56
C TRP A 54 -7.54 27.63 -3.25
N PRO A 55 -6.71 27.91 -4.27
CA PRO A 55 -5.42 28.55 -4.07
C PRO A 55 -5.61 29.88 -3.33
N HIS A 56 -4.86 30.07 -2.23
CA HIS A 56 -4.93 31.30 -1.42
C HIS A 56 -4.36 32.55 -2.14
N ASN A 57 -3.71 32.39 -3.30
CA ASN A 57 -3.02 33.44 -4.07
C ASN A 57 -3.01 33.09 -5.58
N GLU A 58 -3.13 34.09 -6.46
CA GLU A 58 -3.03 33.99 -7.94
C GLU A 58 -1.75 33.33 -8.45
N SER A 59 -0.61 33.46 -7.76
CA SER A 59 0.63 32.74 -8.12
C SER A 59 0.47 31.22 -8.06
N MET A 60 -0.58 30.75 -7.36
CA MET A 60 -0.88 29.34 -7.17
C MET A 60 -2.01 28.85 -8.08
N ALA A 61 -2.58 29.72 -8.91
CA ALA A 61 -3.69 29.38 -9.82
C ALA A 61 -3.29 28.36 -10.91
N GLN A 62 -2.00 28.27 -11.26
CA GLN A 62 -1.50 27.27 -12.19
C GLN A 62 -1.35 25.87 -11.55
N HIS A 63 -1.33 25.80 -10.22
CA HIS A 63 -1.33 24.55 -9.48
C HIS A 63 -2.78 24.14 -9.21
N CYS A 64 -3.36 23.41 -10.16
CA CYS A 64 -4.72 22.85 -10.03
C CYS A 64 -4.86 22.11 -8.70
N ILE A 65 -5.86 22.50 -7.90
CA ILE A 65 -6.32 21.86 -6.66
C ILE A 65 -5.15 21.53 -5.73
N TRP A 66 -4.80 22.41 -4.78
CA TRP A 66 -3.86 22.03 -3.73
C TRP A 66 -4.55 20.99 -2.85
N PRO A 67 -4.24 19.70 -2.97
CA PRO A 67 -4.90 18.70 -2.16
C PRO A 67 -4.09 18.59 -0.87
N ARG A 68 -4.21 19.59 0.01
CA ARG A 68 -3.54 19.54 1.33
C ARG A 68 -4.01 18.32 2.13
N HIS A 69 -5.16 17.76 1.74
CA HIS A 69 -5.81 16.65 2.42
C HIS A 69 -6.28 15.62 1.38
N TYR A 70 -5.41 14.69 1.03
CA TYR A 70 -5.83 13.41 0.47
C TYR A 70 -6.20 12.46 1.63
N SER A 71 -7.09 11.52 1.37
CA SER A 71 -7.33 10.38 2.26
C SER A 71 -7.27 9.07 1.49
N LEU A 72 -6.71 8.05 2.13
CA LEU A 72 -6.63 6.70 1.60
C LEU A 72 -7.60 5.80 2.35
N SER A 73 -8.33 4.97 1.63
CA SER A 73 -9.02 3.83 2.20
C SER A 73 -8.08 2.63 2.16
N VAL A 74 -7.69 2.12 3.32
CA VAL A 74 -6.81 0.95 3.46
C VAL A 74 -7.60 -0.23 4.02
N VAL A 75 -7.27 -1.44 3.58
CA VAL A 75 -7.89 -2.67 4.08
C VAL A 75 -7.31 -2.99 5.46
N VAL A 76 -8.17 -3.12 6.47
CA VAL A 76 -7.77 -3.48 7.84
C VAL A 76 -8.29 -4.85 8.27
N GLY A 77 -9.20 -5.43 7.49
CA GLY A 77 -9.87 -6.67 7.83
C GLY A 77 -10.74 -7.20 6.70
N TYR A 78 -11.21 -8.43 6.89
CA TYR A 78 -12.26 -9.03 6.08
C TYR A 78 -13.34 -9.55 7.01
N GLU A 79 -14.60 -9.27 6.68
CA GLU A 79 -15.76 -9.84 7.36
C GLU A 79 -16.34 -10.97 6.51
N GLY A 80 -16.53 -12.15 7.10
CA GLY A 80 -16.95 -13.36 6.39
C GLY A 80 -18.44 -13.62 6.53
N THR A 81 -19.14 -13.82 5.41
CA THR A 81 -20.51 -14.31 5.37
C THR A 81 -20.56 -15.71 4.74
N ASP A 82 -21.11 -16.69 5.46
CA ASP A 82 -21.34 -18.04 4.93
C ASP A 82 -22.58 -18.07 4.02
N LEU A 83 -22.36 -18.43 2.75
CA LEU A 83 -23.41 -18.56 1.73
C LEU A 83 -23.80 -20.02 1.47
N GLY A 84 -23.66 -20.90 2.46
CA GLY A 84 -24.02 -22.31 2.36
C GLY A 84 -22.90 -23.17 1.78
N GLY A 85 -21.68 -23.01 2.30
CA GLY A 85 -20.49 -23.77 1.88
C GLY A 85 -19.47 -22.98 1.06
N PHE A 86 -19.73 -21.69 0.85
CA PHE A 86 -18.79 -20.72 0.28
C PHE A 86 -18.72 -19.49 1.19
N MET A 87 -17.50 -19.06 1.55
CA MET A 87 -17.32 -17.80 2.27
C MET A 87 -17.24 -16.63 1.30
N ALA A 88 -18.14 -15.65 1.47
CA ALA A 88 -17.96 -14.32 0.91
C ALA A 88 -17.20 -13.46 1.92
N TRP A 89 -16.17 -12.75 1.47
CA TRP A 89 -15.33 -11.90 2.31
C TRP A 89 -15.51 -10.44 1.90
N ASP A 90 -16.10 -9.64 2.78
CA ASP A 90 -16.28 -8.21 2.58
C ASP A 90 -15.09 -7.44 3.18
N MET A 91 -14.51 -6.53 2.42
CA MET A 91 -13.37 -5.72 2.87
C MET A 91 -13.81 -4.70 3.92
N GLN A 92 -13.11 -4.70 5.06
CA GLN A 92 -13.21 -3.66 6.07
C GLN A 92 -12.17 -2.58 5.76
N LEU A 93 -12.63 -1.35 5.57
CA LEU A 93 -11.81 -0.23 5.14
C LEU A 93 -11.71 0.82 6.26
N GLU A 94 -10.50 1.31 6.51
CA GLU A 94 -10.26 2.49 7.33
C GLU A 94 -9.73 3.65 6.50
N THR A 95 -10.09 4.86 6.89
CA THR A 95 -9.62 6.07 6.22
C THR A 95 -8.39 6.62 6.94
N VAL A 96 -7.25 6.59 6.26
CA VAL A 96 -5.96 7.08 6.78
C VAL A 96 -5.42 8.25 5.97
N SER A 97 -4.50 9.00 6.56
CA SER A 97 -3.75 10.04 5.86
C SER A 97 -2.66 9.40 4.98
N PRO A 98 -2.46 9.84 3.73
CA PRO A 98 -1.33 9.43 2.89
C PRO A 98 0.03 9.66 3.54
N TRP A 99 0.13 10.67 4.42
CA TRP A 99 1.37 10.94 5.15
C TRP A 99 1.80 9.75 6.02
N VAL A 100 0.85 9.08 6.67
CA VAL A 100 1.14 7.91 7.52
C VAL A 100 1.69 6.77 6.69
N VAL A 101 1.05 6.49 5.55
CA VAL A 101 1.52 5.44 4.62
C VAL A 101 2.89 5.81 4.06
N ARG A 102 3.11 7.08 3.70
CA ARG A 102 4.38 7.60 3.20
C ARG A 102 5.52 7.42 4.20
N GLU A 103 5.30 7.75 5.47
CA GLU A 103 6.30 7.56 6.54
C GLU A 103 6.67 6.08 6.67
N ILE A 104 5.69 5.19 6.71
CA ILE A 104 5.93 3.74 6.79
C ILE A 104 6.71 3.22 5.58
N LEU A 105 6.42 3.70 4.37
CA LEU A 105 7.18 3.33 3.17
C LEU A 105 8.63 3.84 3.22
N LEU A 106 8.86 5.04 3.75
CA LEU A 106 10.21 5.59 3.93
C LEU A 106 11.00 4.78 4.96
N GLU A 107 10.39 4.46 6.11
CA GLU A 107 10.98 3.60 7.14
C GLU A 107 11.31 2.21 6.59
N HIS A 108 10.43 1.66 5.76
CA HIS A 108 10.65 0.39 5.09
C HIS A 108 11.86 0.44 4.15
N ALA A 109 11.93 1.46 3.29
CA ALA A 109 13.04 1.64 2.36
C ALA A 109 14.39 1.84 3.10
N GLU A 110 14.38 2.61 4.19
CA GLU A 110 15.57 2.77 5.04
C GLU A 110 16.00 1.44 5.66
N ARG A 111 15.05 0.64 6.16
CA ARG A 111 15.34 -0.69 6.71
C ARG A 111 15.90 -1.64 5.66
N GLU A 112 15.34 -1.66 4.46
CA GLU A 112 15.87 -2.47 3.35
C GLU A 112 17.31 -2.08 3.01
N GLN A 113 17.60 -0.77 2.97
CA GLN A 113 18.95 -0.29 2.74
C GLN A 113 19.92 -0.73 3.86
N GLN A 114 19.49 -0.65 5.12
CA GLN A 114 20.30 -1.12 6.26
C GLN A 114 20.60 -2.63 6.17
N ILE A 115 19.60 -3.45 5.79
CA ILE A 115 19.77 -4.89 5.60
C ILE A 115 20.78 -5.17 4.49
N GLN A 116 20.66 -4.50 3.34
CA GLN A 116 21.60 -4.68 2.22
C GLN A 116 23.04 -4.33 2.61
N LEU A 117 23.23 -3.23 3.36
CA LEU A 117 24.55 -2.83 3.85
C LEU A 117 25.13 -3.86 4.83
N LEU A 118 24.29 -4.42 5.71
CA LEU A 118 24.69 -5.47 6.65
C LEU A 118 25.05 -6.77 5.92
N GLU A 119 24.25 -7.20 4.94
CA GLU A 119 24.52 -8.38 4.11
C GLU A 119 25.85 -8.23 3.36
N GLN A 120 26.11 -7.06 2.77
CA GLN A 120 27.37 -6.76 2.11
C GLN A 120 28.55 -6.82 3.09
N HIS A 121 28.39 -6.27 4.30
CA HIS A 121 29.44 -6.30 5.32
C HIS A 121 29.76 -7.73 5.78
N VAL A 122 28.74 -8.56 6.04
CA VAL A 122 28.91 -9.96 6.42
C VAL A 122 29.61 -10.74 5.31
N GLN A 123 29.21 -10.54 4.06
CA GLN A 123 29.82 -11.21 2.91
C GLN A 123 31.30 -10.88 2.77
N GLN A 124 31.68 -9.60 2.93
CA GLN A 124 33.08 -9.16 2.93
C GLN A 124 33.90 -9.83 4.05
N HIS A 125 33.31 -10.05 5.22
CA HIS A 125 34.00 -10.72 6.33
C HIS A 125 34.16 -12.23 6.12
N LEU A 126 33.23 -12.87 5.40
CA LEU A 126 33.32 -14.30 5.06
C LEU A 126 34.32 -14.58 3.93
N GLU A 127 34.54 -13.63 3.02
CA GLU A 127 35.50 -13.77 1.91
C GLU A 127 36.97 -13.55 2.33
N VAL A 128 37.20 -12.96 3.51
CA VAL A 128 38.54 -12.67 4.06
C VAL A 128 39.01 -13.74 5.06
N ALA A 129 38.12 -14.66 5.47
CA ALA A 129 38.39 -15.77 6.40
C ALA A 129 38.73 -17.08 5.64
#